data_AF-A0A8S2QZL9-F1
#
_entry.id   AF-A0A8S2QZL9-F1
#
_cell.length_a   1.000
_cell.length_b   1.000
_cell.length_c   1.000
_cell.angle_alpha   90.00
_cell.angle_beta   90.00
_cell.angle_gamma   90.00
#
_symmetry.space_group_name_H-M   'P 1'
#
loop_
_entity.id
_entity.type
_entity.pdbx_description
1 polymer ?
#
loop_
_entity_poly.entity_id
_entity_poly.type
_entity_poly.pdbx_seq_one_letter_code
_entity_poly.pdbx_strand_id
1 'polypeptide(L)' 'MAALKRTVDLSSEEIQQAWQDVRSDAAETNWVLLTYGDNGEIILCGKGSGGLNEMRKKLKDNQIYVG' A
#
# COMPACT_ATOMS: atom_id res chain seq x y z
N MET A 1 -20.29 -18.54 -18.28
CA MET A 1 -20.12 -18.41 -16.82
C MET A 1 -18.78 -17.73 -16.56
N ALA A 2 -18.78 -16.48 -16.11
CA ALA A 2 -17.54 -15.80 -15.72
C ALA A 2 -17.08 -16.34 -14.36
N ALA A 3 -15.83 -16.80 -14.28
CA ALA A 3 -15.23 -17.22 -13.02
C ALA A 3 -15.21 -16.01 -12.07
N LEU A 4 -15.74 -16.20 -10.85
CA LEU A 4 -15.65 -15.23 -9.77
C LEU A 4 -14.17 -14.97 -9.49
N LYS A 5 -13.66 -13.80 -9.91
CA LYS A 5 -12.29 -13.37 -9.67
C LYS A 5 -12.12 -13.11 -8.17
N ARG A 6 -11.65 -14.12 -7.43
CA ARG A 6 -11.38 -14.06 -5.97
C ARG A 6 -10.07 -13.32 -5.65
N THR A 7 -9.76 -12.23 -6.35
CA THR A 7 -8.53 -11.46 -6.12
C THR A 7 -8.90 -10.03 -5.76
N VAL A 8 -8.27 -9.52 -4.72
CA VAL A 8 -8.33 -8.12 -4.32
C VAL A 8 -7.82 -7.25 -5.47
N ASP A 9 -8.52 -6.15 -5.76
CA ASP A 9 -8.13 -5.21 -6.80
C ASP A 9 -7.00 -4.29 -6.32
N LEU A 10 -5.90 -4.28 -7.07
CA LEU A 10 -4.71 -3.45 -6.84
C LEU A 10 -4.34 -2.69 -8.13
N SER A 11 -5.32 -2.47 -9.01
CA SER A 11 -5.11 -1.77 -10.28
C SER A 11 -4.97 -0.24 -10.15
N SER A 12 -5.09 0.31 -8.93
CA SER A 12 -4.82 1.72 -8.66
C SER A 12 -3.41 2.12 -9.11
N GLU A 13 -3.33 3.15 -9.95
CA GLU A 13 -2.06 3.71 -10.43
C GLU A 13 -1.15 4.15 -9.28
N GLU A 14 -1.73 4.67 -8.19
CA GLU A 14 -0.99 5.11 -7.01
C GLU A 14 -0.31 3.93 -6.30
N ILE A 15 -1.01 2.80 -6.18
CA ILE A 15 -0.47 1.57 -5.58
C ILE A 15 0.63 1.01 -6.47
N GLN A 16 0.40 0.97 -7.79
CA GLN A 16 1.40 0.46 -8.74
C GLN A 16 2.67 1.33 -8.74
N GLN A 17 2.53 2.65 -8.74
CA GLN A 17 3.66 3.56 -8.69
C GLN A 17 4.43 3.44 -7.37
N ALA A 18 3.73 3.43 -6.22
CA ALA A 18 4.37 3.27 -4.92
C ALA A 18 5.12 1.94 -4.80
N TRP A 19 4.56 0.86 -5.34
CA TRP A 19 5.21 -0.45 -5.39
C TRP A 19 6.44 -0.45 -6.31
N GLN A 20 6.36 0.20 -7.48
CA GLN A 20 7.50 0.35 -8.37
C GLN A 20 8.61 1.17 -7.72
N ASP A 21 8.28 2.26 -7.02
CA ASP A 21 9.25 3.08 -6.30
C ASP A 21 10.02 2.23 -5.28
N VAL A 22 9.34 1.43 -4.44
CA VAL A 22 9.99 0.55 -3.44
C VAL A 22 10.93 -0.47 -4.08
N ARG A 23 10.66 -0.91 -5.31
CA ARG A 23 11.46 -1.90 -6.03
C ARG A 23 12.58 -1.30 -6.87
N SER A 24 12.58 0.02 -7.02
CA SER A 24 13.54 0.73 -7.86
C SER A 24 14.72 1.19 -7.01
N ASP A 25 15.92 0.74 -7.35
CA ASP A 25 17.16 1.25 -6.73
C ASP A 25 17.40 2.75 -7.00
N ALA A 26 16.65 3.35 -7.94
CA ALA A 26 16.73 4.76 -8.27
C ALA A 26 15.79 5.64 -7.42
N ALA A 27 14.82 5.05 -6.71
CA ALA A 27 13.90 5.79 -5.86
C ALA A 27 14.33 5.68 -4.39
N GLU A 28 14.14 6.75 -3.63
CA GLU A 28 14.44 6.74 -2.19
C GLU A 28 13.37 6.02 -1.37
N THR A 29 12.18 5.81 -1.94
CA THR A 29 11.07 5.13 -1.28
C THR A 29 11.48 3.71 -0.89
N ASN A 30 11.38 3.37 0.39
CA ASN A 30 11.79 2.07 0.92
C ASN A 30 10.69 1.36 1.73
N TRP A 31 9.50 1.95 1.81
CA TRP A 31 8.30 1.29 2.31
C TRP A 31 7.04 1.84 1.64
N VAL A 32 6.01 1.00 1.62
CA VAL A 32 4.64 1.34 1.22
C VAL A 32 3.70 0.85 2.32
N LEU A 33 2.55 1.48 2.48
CA LEU A 33 1.55 1.08 3.46
C LEU A 33 0.16 1.19 2.83
N LEU A 34 -0.53 0.06 2.80
CA LEU A 34 -1.88 -0.10 2.28
C LEU A 34 -2.85 -0.40 3.43
N THR A 35 -4.12 -0.05 3.24
CA THR A 35 -5.23 -0.32 4.18
C THR A 35 -6.52 -0.56 3.41
N TYR A 36 -7.55 -1.04 4.09
CA TYR A 36 -8.92 -0.98 3.61
C TYR A 36 -9.46 0.47 3.67
N GLY A 37 -10.08 0.91 2.56
CA GLY A 37 -10.91 2.10 2.49
C GLY A 37 -12.34 1.83 2.98
N ASP A 38 -13.18 2.85 2.92
CA ASP A 38 -14.54 2.82 3.49
C ASP A 38 -15.45 1.79 2.82
N ASN A 39 -15.18 1.43 1.54
CA ASN A 39 -15.96 0.45 0.79
C ASN A 39 -15.27 -0.93 0.74
N GLY A 40 -14.23 -1.15 1.55
CA GLY A 40 -13.49 -2.42 1.61
C GLY A 40 -12.48 -2.61 0.46
N GLU A 41 -12.27 -1.60 -0.36
CA GLU A 41 -11.20 -1.54 -1.36
C GLU A 41 -9.83 -1.35 -0.70
N ILE A 42 -8.75 -1.81 -1.35
CA ILE A 42 -7.40 -1.52 -0.88
C ILE A 42 -6.97 -0.15 -1.40
N ILE A 43 -6.53 0.70 -0.48
CA ILE A 43 -6.02 2.04 -0.77
C ILE A 43 -4.59 2.22 -0.26
N LEU A 44 -3.84 3.08 -0.93
CA LEU A 44 -2.55 3.56 -0.44
C LEU A 44 -2.78 4.56 0.70
N CYS A 45 -2.21 4.30 1.87
CA CYS A 45 -2.29 5.21 3.03
C CYS A 45 -0.94 5.79 3.46
N GLY A 46 0.16 5.29 2.91
CA GLY A 46 1.48 5.88 3.09
C GLY A 46 2.55 5.27 2.19
N LYS A 47 3.59 6.04 1.94
CA LYS A 47 4.89 5.59 1.42
C LYS A 47 5.96 6.54 1.94
N GLY A 48 7.22 6.12 1.94
CA GLY A 48 8.30 7.00 2.37
C GLY A 48 9.68 6.38 2.28
N SER A 49 10.66 7.16 2.71
CA SER A 49 12.10 6.86 2.63
C SER A 49 12.76 6.80 4.01
N GLY A 50 12.05 7.18 5.07
CA GLY A 50 12.51 7.15 6.46
C GLY A 50 12.40 5.78 7.13
N GLY A 51 12.08 4.74 6.36
CA GLY A 51 12.00 3.35 6.83
C GLY A 51 10.97 3.12 7.93
N LEU A 52 11.23 2.08 8.72
CA LEU A 52 10.28 1.56 9.71
C LEU A 52 9.86 2.59 10.79
N ASN A 53 10.76 3.49 11.19
CA ASN A 53 10.47 4.49 12.21
C ASN A 53 9.50 5.57 11.71
N GLU A 54 9.57 5.91 10.43
CA GLU A 54 8.60 6.80 9.79
C GLU A 54 7.26 6.07 9.61
N MET A 55 7.29 4.85 9.07
CA MET A 55 6.10 4.04 8.82
C MET A 55 5.28 3.81 10.09
N ARG A 56 5.92 3.47 11.22
CA ARG A 56 5.24 3.23 12.50
C ARG A 56 4.40 4.41 12.98
N LYS A 57 4.78 5.65 12.65
CA LYS A 57 4.02 6.85 13.03
C LYS A 57 2.69 6.98 12.28
N LYS A 58 2.49 6.21 11.22
CA LYS A 58 1.26 6.17 10.42
C LYS A 58 0.26 5.13 10.92
N LEU A 59 0.69 4.19 11.76
CA LEU A 59 -0.15 3.11 12.26
C LEU A 59 -1.11 3.63 13.33
N LYS A 60 -2.36 3.20 13.24
CA LYS A 60 -3.40 3.39 14.24
C LYS A 60 -3.82 2.04 14.79
N ASP A 61 -4.08 1.94 16.09
CA ASP A 61 -4.38 0.68 16.77
C ASP A 61 -5.68 0.00 16.29
N ASN A 62 -6.57 0.76 15.65
CA ASN A 62 -7.89 0.31 15.23
C ASN A 62 -8.01 0.04 13.72
N GLN A 63 -6.88 -0.13 13.01
CA GLN A 63 -6.86 -0.26 11.56
C GLN A 63 -5.92 -1.39 11.12
N ILE A 64 -6.31 -2.10 10.05
CA ILE A 64 -5.50 -3.16 9.45
C ILE A 64 -4.62 -2.55 8.37
N TYR A 65 -3.34 -2.88 8.39
CA TYR A 65 -2.36 -2.41 7.42
C TYR A 65 -1.60 -3.57 6.76
N VAL A 66 -1.16 -3.33 5.53
CA VAL A 66 -0.23 -4.19 4.77
C VAL A 66 0.90 -3.31 4.27
N GLY A 67 2.16 -3.63 4.60
CA GLY A 67 3.33 -2.86 4.18
C GLY A 67 4.54 -3.75 3.91
#